data_AF-A0A1Y2C6T5-F1
#
_entry.id   AF-A0A1Y2C6T5-F1
#
_cell.length_a   1.000
_cell.length_b   1.000
_cell.length_c   1.000
_cell.angle_alpha   90.00
_cell.angle_beta   90.00
_cell.angle_gamma   90.00
#
_symmetry.space_group_name_H-M   'P 1'
#
loop_
_entity.id
_entity.type
_entity.pdbx_description
1 polymer ?
#
loop_
_entity_poly.entity_id
_entity_poly.type
_entity_poly.pdbx_seq_one_letter_code
_entity_poly.pdbx_strand_id
1 'polypeptide(L)'
;MDPLVFLPQHVRTLVGLNNSIPFTLPQALREDFALVAIIDISGYSKLSSKLEAALGSDSGARIKEVINPPMDLITQHVHRYCGSIVKLAGDAVIACWTLDPDVTIHTDTYQKILSLNVLLCCLELLEVFHSYEVLVNLSSDQSPTSQDSASTPSPPQYLHQKLAIHIGLGVGPLDHIHVGGKSIRSHRPHTGRRRASSMPSPYSQTLSRREYFIAGEALAIAGANLNLGDRGDFLFPETFHATLQETIGVTCVSKNDAFCISDTDPLLEKMQLKAFKYITPLRNSEIESKEQKLPPAIGRNPMYLSHAKAYIDNSIAKQLVTLEHGGLIKDQLRSVSVVFIKFGGFKSETVAEPENLKQLQACTQVIVAKVQEYEGCVRQFNCDDKSLTALLVWGLEGNAHEKGEAQVAMMAATEIAKNMPNCLTDPEGFSIGVTTGVVFAGIVGSKERCDNTVLGVVVNNAARLMCLPMCHGTVLCDEETYKSTSGLFNYITDIPEVTLKGVPYPVKIYNPMGDSTAPKALNELTLISGREREMQLLEASLEVWRSSAFESKPKNCILIGPSGIGKTQLTSWLQEQIDDTEILW
;
A
#
# COMPACT_ATOMS: atom_id res chain seq x y z
N MET A 1 -12.31 14.72 4.53
CA MET A 1 -12.11 13.88 3.32
C MET A 1 -13.02 12.66 3.46
N ASP A 2 -13.80 12.29 2.44
CA ASP A 2 -14.69 11.11 2.50
C ASP A 2 -13.81 9.84 2.56
N PRO A 3 -13.94 8.95 3.56
CA PRO A 3 -13.18 7.69 3.62
C PRO A 3 -13.27 6.85 2.34
N LEU A 4 -14.33 7.01 1.54
CA LEU A 4 -14.49 6.26 0.32
C LEU A 4 -13.47 6.60 -0.77
N VAL A 5 -12.82 7.77 -0.73
CA VAL A 5 -11.79 8.12 -1.74
C VAL A 5 -10.65 7.10 -1.80
N PHE A 6 -10.46 6.33 -0.71
CA PHE A 6 -9.48 5.24 -0.61
C PHE A 6 -9.94 3.91 -1.20
N LEU A 7 -11.20 3.82 -1.66
CA LEU A 7 -11.79 2.60 -2.18
C LEU A 7 -12.13 2.73 -3.67
N PRO A 8 -11.93 1.68 -4.47
CA PRO A 8 -12.45 1.59 -5.84
C PRO A 8 -13.97 1.57 -5.88
N GLN A 9 -14.56 2.03 -6.98
CA GLN A 9 -16.01 2.10 -7.15
C GLN A 9 -16.70 0.74 -6.90
N HIS A 10 -16.12 -0.34 -7.41
CA HIS A 10 -16.65 -1.71 -7.25
C HIS A 10 -16.77 -2.12 -5.78
N VAL A 11 -15.78 -1.78 -4.94
CA VAL A 11 -15.84 -2.04 -3.49
C VAL A 11 -16.94 -1.19 -2.85
N ARG A 12 -17.04 0.09 -3.24
CA ARG A 12 -18.07 1.01 -2.73
C ARG A 12 -19.48 0.51 -3.06
N THR A 13 -19.70 0.02 -4.27
CA THR A 13 -20.98 -0.52 -4.76
C THR A 13 -21.32 -1.82 -4.04
N LEU A 14 -20.37 -2.76 -3.95
CA LEU A 14 -20.56 -4.03 -3.25
C LEU A 14 -20.92 -3.84 -1.77
N VAL A 15 -20.25 -2.91 -1.08
CA VAL A 15 -20.58 -2.56 0.30
C VAL A 15 -21.97 -1.91 0.40
N GLY A 16 -22.40 -1.18 -0.63
CA GLY A 16 -23.71 -0.52 -0.73
C GLY A 16 -24.88 -1.50 -0.84
N LEU A 17 -24.72 -2.52 -1.67
CA LEU A 17 -25.73 -3.56 -1.90
C LEU A 17 -25.95 -4.44 -0.65
N ASN A 18 -24.92 -4.61 0.18
CA ASN A 18 -24.92 -5.53 1.31
C ASN A 18 -25.46 -4.95 2.64
N ASN A 19 -26.28 -3.89 2.59
CA ASN A 19 -26.98 -3.38 3.78
C ASN A 19 -27.96 -4.40 4.42
N SER A 20 -28.13 -5.59 3.82
CA SER A 20 -29.14 -6.59 4.20
C SER A 20 -28.60 -7.99 4.51
N ILE A 21 -27.35 -8.35 4.12
CA ILE A 21 -26.82 -9.72 4.25
C ILE A 21 -25.31 -9.70 4.56
N PRO A 22 -24.80 -10.48 5.53
CA PRO A 22 -23.38 -10.54 5.85
C PRO A 22 -22.55 -11.15 4.70
N PHE A 23 -21.60 -10.39 4.21
CA PHE A 23 -20.59 -10.78 3.21
C PHE A 23 -19.66 -11.88 3.76
N THR A 24 -19.66 -13.07 3.14
CA THR A 24 -18.83 -14.21 3.58
C THR A 24 -17.54 -14.23 2.78
N LEU A 25 -16.40 -14.34 3.46
CA LEU A 25 -15.07 -14.39 2.85
C LEU A 25 -14.52 -15.83 2.87
N PRO A 26 -13.76 -16.24 1.84
CA PRO A 26 -13.33 -15.46 0.69
C PRO A 26 -14.39 -15.42 -0.43
N GLN A 27 -14.26 -14.47 -1.35
CA GLN A 27 -15.15 -14.37 -2.51
C GLN A 27 -14.39 -13.91 -3.76
N ALA A 28 -14.75 -14.50 -4.90
CA ALA A 28 -14.41 -14.01 -6.23
C ALA A 28 -15.71 -13.66 -6.95
N LEU A 29 -15.87 -12.40 -7.36
CA LEU A 29 -17.00 -11.97 -8.18
C LEU A 29 -16.51 -11.84 -9.62
N ARG A 30 -16.99 -12.76 -10.48
CA ARG A 30 -16.60 -12.85 -11.88
C ARG A 30 -17.44 -11.90 -12.74
N GLU A 31 -16.79 -11.16 -13.61
CA GLU A 31 -17.36 -10.48 -14.75
C GLU A 31 -16.83 -11.16 -16.01
N ASP A 32 -17.72 -11.59 -16.90
CA ASP A 32 -17.31 -12.31 -18.12
C ASP A 32 -16.70 -11.40 -19.18
N PHE A 33 -16.92 -10.09 -19.07
CA PHE A 33 -16.36 -9.10 -19.97
C PHE A 33 -15.99 -7.83 -19.20
N ALA A 34 -14.70 -7.49 -19.25
CA ALA A 34 -14.15 -6.24 -18.77
C ALA A 34 -13.03 -5.77 -19.71
N LEU A 35 -12.80 -4.47 -19.71
CA LEU A 35 -11.60 -3.86 -20.27
C LEU A 35 -10.73 -3.34 -19.11
N VAL A 36 -9.46 -3.71 -19.08
CA VAL A 36 -8.51 -3.27 -18.06
C VAL A 36 -7.36 -2.53 -18.71
N ALA A 37 -7.14 -1.27 -18.33
CA ALA A 37 -6.00 -0.49 -18.77
C ALA A 37 -5.00 -0.34 -17.62
N ILE A 38 -3.74 -0.64 -17.89
CA ILE A 38 -2.61 -0.24 -17.07
C ILE A 38 -1.96 0.97 -17.75
N ILE A 39 -1.96 2.11 -17.07
CA ILE A 39 -1.45 3.39 -17.57
C ILE A 39 -0.18 3.71 -16.77
N ASP A 40 0.98 3.47 -17.36
CA ASP A 40 2.29 3.73 -16.76
C ASP A 40 2.77 5.16 -17.07
N ILE A 41 3.16 5.91 -16.03
CA ILE A 41 3.72 7.26 -16.19
C ILE A 41 5.23 7.16 -16.42
N SER A 42 5.57 7.04 -17.69
CA SER A 42 6.94 6.93 -18.16
C SER A 42 7.78 8.17 -17.87
N GLY A 43 8.98 7.92 -17.33
CA GLY A 43 9.94 8.96 -16.94
C GLY A 43 9.89 9.34 -15.46
N TYR A 44 8.82 8.95 -14.76
CA TYR A 44 8.67 9.23 -13.34
C TYR A 44 9.70 8.51 -12.47
N SER A 45 9.90 7.19 -12.65
CA SER A 45 10.94 6.45 -11.92
C SER A 45 12.33 7.11 -12.03
N LYS A 46 12.69 7.62 -13.22
CA LYS A 46 13.95 8.36 -13.42
C LYS A 46 13.96 9.70 -12.68
N LEU A 47 12.83 10.40 -12.64
CA LEU A 47 12.67 11.63 -11.88
C LEU A 47 12.80 11.38 -10.38
N SER A 48 12.12 10.35 -9.87
CA SER A 48 12.19 9.91 -8.47
C SER A 48 13.64 9.65 -8.06
N SER A 49 14.41 8.89 -8.83
CA SER A 49 15.82 8.64 -8.51
C SER A 49 16.70 9.89 -8.51
N LYS A 50 16.43 10.86 -9.41
CA LYS A 50 17.16 12.14 -9.39
C LYS A 50 16.81 12.99 -8.16
N LEU A 51 15.52 13.01 -7.78
CA LEU A 51 15.07 13.72 -6.58
C LEU A 51 15.61 13.07 -5.31
N GLU A 52 15.63 11.73 -5.24
CA GLU A 52 16.27 10.99 -4.15
C GLU A 52 17.76 11.32 -4.04
N ALA A 53 18.49 11.35 -5.17
CA ALA A 53 19.91 11.69 -5.17
C ALA A 53 20.18 13.15 -4.75
N ALA A 54 19.26 14.08 -5.07
CA ALA A 54 19.42 15.49 -4.76
C ALA A 54 18.95 15.88 -3.34
N LEU A 55 17.88 15.25 -2.83
CA LEU A 55 17.16 15.67 -1.63
C LEU A 55 17.17 14.62 -0.50
N GLY A 56 17.69 13.40 -0.74
CA GLY A 56 17.72 12.34 0.26
C GLY A 56 16.32 11.99 0.78
N SER A 57 16.14 12.00 2.11
CA SER A 57 14.87 11.68 2.78
C SER A 57 13.72 12.61 2.41
N ASP A 58 14.01 13.85 2.02
CA ASP A 58 12.98 14.86 1.75
C ASP A 58 12.39 14.75 0.34
N SER A 59 12.98 13.88 -0.49
CA SER A 59 12.56 13.64 -1.88
C SER A 59 11.10 13.23 -2.00
N GLY A 60 10.56 12.46 -1.04
CA GLY A 60 9.20 11.94 -1.10
C GLY A 60 8.10 13.00 -1.15
N ALA A 61 8.29 14.15 -0.48
CA ALA A 61 7.35 15.26 -0.55
C ALA A 61 7.30 15.88 -1.95
N ARG A 62 8.48 16.10 -2.55
CA ARG A 62 8.59 16.61 -3.93
C ARG A 62 8.08 15.59 -4.95
N ILE A 63 8.35 14.32 -4.74
CA ILE A 63 7.83 13.22 -5.57
C ILE A 63 6.29 13.23 -5.56
N LYS A 64 5.66 13.40 -4.38
CA LYS A 64 4.20 13.55 -4.25
C LYS A 64 3.67 14.77 -5.02
N GLU A 65 4.29 15.93 -4.88
CA GLU A 65 3.89 17.16 -5.57
C GLU A 65 3.89 16.99 -7.09
N VAL A 66 4.81 16.18 -7.61
CA VAL A 66 4.96 15.92 -9.04
C VAL A 66 3.99 14.86 -9.55
N ILE A 67 3.72 13.80 -8.79
CA ILE A 67 2.89 12.67 -9.26
C ILE A 67 1.39 12.95 -9.16
N ASN A 68 0.95 13.76 -8.19
CA ASN A 68 -0.48 13.97 -7.99
C ASN A 68 -1.18 14.68 -9.17
N PRO A 69 -0.61 15.73 -9.80
CA PRO A 69 -1.23 16.37 -10.96
C PRO A 69 -1.49 15.40 -12.14
N PRO A 70 -0.51 14.61 -12.64
CA PRO A 70 -0.80 13.65 -13.70
C PRO A 70 -1.76 12.53 -13.25
N MET A 71 -1.69 12.07 -12.00
CA MET A 71 -2.64 11.08 -11.47
C MET A 71 -4.09 11.62 -11.42
N ASP A 72 -4.26 12.91 -11.09
CA ASP A 72 -5.55 13.59 -11.09
C ASP A 72 -6.11 13.71 -12.51
N LEU A 73 -5.27 14.08 -13.48
CA LEU A 73 -5.65 14.09 -14.90
C LEU A 73 -6.11 12.71 -15.37
N ILE A 74 -5.34 11.65 -15.07
CA ILE A 74 -5.72 10.28 -15.44
C ILE A 74 -7.05 9.90 -14.80
N THR A 75 -7.22 10.18 -13.50
CA THR A 75 -8.46 9.86 -12.78
C THR A 75 -9.68 10.54 -13.42
N GLN A 76 -9.58 11.83 -13.73
CA GLN A 76 -10.66 12.60 -14.32
C GLN A 76 -11.06 12.07 -15.70
N HIS A 77 -10.11 11.68 -16.55
CA HIS A 77 -10.41 11.11 -17.87
C HIS A 77 -11.04 9.74 -17.75
N VAL A 78 -10.50 8.85 -16.90
CA VAL A 78 -11.08 7.53 -16.66
C VAL A 78 -12.52 7.65 -16.18
N HIS A 79 -12.79 8.50 -15.18
CA HIS A 79 -14.15 8.71 -14.68
C HIS A 79 -15.08 9.35 -15.73
N ARG A 80 -14.60 10.33 -16.51
CA ARG A 80 -15.37 10.94 -17.62
C ARG A 80 -15.83 9.93 -18.66
N TYR A 81 -15.04 8.88 -18.86
CA TYR A 81 -15.34 7.77 -19.76
C TYR A 81 -15.92 6.54 -19.05
N CYS A 82 -16.54 6.74 -17.88
CA CYS A 82 -17.26 5.72 -17.10
C CYS A 82 -16.38 4.55 -16.63
N GLY A 83 -15.08 4.74 -16.51
CA GLY A 83 -14.16 3.79 -15.91
C GLY A 83 -14.04 3.96 -14.41
N SER A 84 -13.46 2.98 -13.75
CA SER A 84 -13.17 2.98 -12.32
C SER A 84 -11.67 2.84 -12.09
N ILE A 85 -11.10 3.70 -11.26
CA ILE A 85 -9.72 3.55 -10.81
C ILE A 85 -9.65 2.48 -9.72
N VAL A 86 -9.08 1.34 -10.07
CA VAL A 86 -8.90 0.20 -9.16
C VAL A 86 -7.71 0.46 -8.25
N LYS A 87 -6.57 0.85 -8.81
CA LYS A 87 -5.33 0.91 -8.06
C LYS A 87 -4.40 2.01 -8.53
N LEU A 88 -3.71 2.64 -7.57
CA LEU A 88 -2.53 3.46 -7.81
C LEU A 88 -1.31 2.64 -7.36
N ALA A 89 -0.51 2.17 -8.30
CA ALA A 89 0.60 1.25 -8.07
C ALA A 89 1.92 1.88 -8.50
N GLY A 90 2.58 2.61 -7.58
CA GLY A 90 3.80 3.34 -7.91
C GLY A 90 3.52 4.46 -8.92
N ASP A 91 4.12 4.36 -10.10
CA ASP A 91 3.92 5.24 -11.26
C ASP A 91 2.86 4.74 -12.26
N ALA A 92 2.17 3.65 -11.96
CA ALA A 92 1.09 3.12 -12.79
C ALA A 92 -0.29 3.32 -12.17
N VAL A 93 -1.28 3.52 -13.03
CA VAL A 93 -2.71 3.53 -12.71
C VAL A 93 -3.36 2.31 -13.34
N ILE A 94 -4.10 1.54 -12.55
CA ILE A 94 -4.91 0.43 -13.06
C ILE A 94 -6.37 0.86 -13.03
N ALA A 95 -6.98 0.91 -14.22
CA ALA A 95 -8.37 1.25 -14.43
C ALA A 95 -9.13 0.10 -15.08
N CYS A 96 -10.42 -0.04 -14.77
CA CYS A 96 -11.27 -0.99 -15.45
C CYS A 96 -12.62 -0.38 -15.87
N TRP A 97 -13.16 -0.94 -16.95
CA TRP A 97 -14.49 -0.66 -17.48
C TRP A 97 -15.26 -1.95 -17.54
N THR A 98 -16.39 -1.97 -16.84
CA THR A 98 -17.16 -3.18 -16.61
C THR A 98 -18.64 -2.93 -16.92
N LEU A 99 -19.35 -4.00 -17.29
CA LEU A 99 -20.78 -3.91 -17.55
C LEU A 99 -21.55 -3.82 -16.23
N ASP A 100 -22.57 -2.98 -16.19
CA ASP A 100 -23.51 -2.98 -15.07
C ASP A 100 -24.24 -4.34 -15.03
N PRO A 101 -24.25 -5.03 -13.87
CA PRO A 101 -24.89 -6.34 -13.72
C PRO A 101 -26.36 -6.39 -14.16
N ASP A 102 -27.07 -5.25 -14.10
CA ASP A 102 -28.48 -5.17 -14.52
C ASP A 102 -28.65 -5.11 -16.05
N VAL A 103 -27.56 -4.94 -16.81
CA VAL A 103 -27.56 -4.91 -18.28
C VAL A 103 -27.54 -6.33 -18.82
N THR A 104 -28.73 -6.91 -19.00
CA THR A 104 -28.93 -8.25 -19.56
C THR A 104 -29.36 -8.24 -21.03
N ILE A 105 -29.77 -7.07 -21.55
CA ILE A 105 -30.26 -6.87 -22.92
C ILE A 105 -29.25 -5.98 -23.67
N HIS A 106 -29.01 -6.26 -24.95
CA HIS A 106 -28.09 -5.51 -25.82
C HIS A 106 -26.60 -5.55 -25.39
N THR A 107 -26.16 -6.63 -24.73
CA THR A 107 -24.78 -6.80 -24.23
C THR A 107 -23.72 -6.46 -25.27
N ASP A 108 -23.86 -6.90 -26.53
CA ASP A 108 -22.95 -6.57 -27.64
C ASP A 108 -22.82 -5.05 -27.87
N THR A 109 -23.94 -4.34 -27.93
CA THR A 109 -23.96 -2.87 -28.08
C THR A 109 -23.24 -2.20 -26.93
N TYR A 110 -23.45 -2.65 -25.69
CA TYR A 110 -22.80 -2.09 -24.52
C TYR A 110 -21.30 -2.40 -24.47
N GLN A 111 -20.88 -3.60 -24.88
CA GLN A 111 -19.46 -3.94 -25.03
C GLN A 111 -18.76 -3.03 -26.05
N LYS A 112 -19.42 -2.75 -27.18
CA LYS A 112 -18.94 -1.79 -28.20
C LYS A 112 -18.84 -0.37 -27.63
N ILE A 113 -19.84 0.10 -26.89
CA ILE A 113 -19.83 1.42 -26.25
C ILE A 113 -18.69 1.52 -25.22
N LEU A 114 -18.52 0.52 -24.35
CA LEU A 114 -17.41 0.48 -23.39
C LEU A 114 -16.06 0.51 -24.11
N SER A 115 -15.91 -0.28 -25.16
CA SER A 115 -14.68 -0.32 -25.96
C SER A 115 -14.33 1.04 -26.57
N LEU A 116 -15.32 1.75 -27.10
CA LEU A 116 -15.13 3.09 -27.64
C LEU A 116 -14.89 4.17 -26.56
N ASN A 117 -15.47 4.02 -25.36
CA ASN A 117 -15.16 4.90 -24.22
C ASN A 117 -13.70 4.72 -23.79
N VAL A 118 -13.21 3.48 -23.72
CA VAL A 118 -11.79 3.18 -23.44
C VAL A 118 -10.90 3.79 -24.51
N LEU A 119 -11.23 3.61 -25.79
CA LEU A 119 -10.49 4.22 -26.89
C LEU A 119 -10.39 5.74 -26.71
N LEU A 120 -11.52 6.44 -26.52
CA LEU A 120 -11.53 7.90 -26.34
C LEU A 120 -10.70 8.33 -25.12
N CYS A 121 -10.85 7.64 -23.99
CA CYS A 121 -10.06 7.90 -22.79
C CYS A 121 -8.56 7.81 -23.04
N CYS A 122 -8.12 6.71 -23.67
CA CYS A 122 -6.70 6.47 -23.93
C CYS A 122 -6.13 7.46 -24.96
N LEU A 123 -6.87 7.79 -26.02
CA LEU A 123 -6.42 8.76 -27.03
C LEU A 123 -6.30 10.18 -26.46
N GLU A 124 -7.27 10.64 -25.68
CA GLU A 124 -7.18 11.95 -25.00
C GLU A 124 -5.99 12.00 -24.03
N LEU A 125 -5.75 10.92 -23.28
CA LEU A 125 -4.61 10.84 -22.39
C LEU A 125 -3.28 10.87 -23.17
N LEU A 126 -3.15 10.14 -24.28
CA LEU A 126 -1.96 10.21 -25.12
C LEU A 126 -1.68 11.64 -25.61
N GLU A 127 -2.73 12.34 -26.06
CA GLU A 127 -2.63 13.73 -26.53
C GLU A 127 -2.19 14.68 -25.40
N VAL A 128 -2.79 14.58 -24.22
CA VAL A 128 -2.44 15.39 -23.03
C VAL A 128 -0.98 15.15 -22.63
N PHE A 129 -0.54 13.88 -22.63
CA PHE A 129 0.81 13.52 -22.17
C PHE A 129 1.89 13.62 -23.24
N HIS A 130 1.53 13.81 -24.52
CA HIS A 130 2.49 13.97 -25.62
C HIS A 130 3.49 15.12 -25.37
N SER A 131 3.03 16.20 -24.72
CA SER A 131 3.83 17.39 -24.42
C SER A 131 3.89 17.74 -22.92
N TYR A 132 3.57 16.78 -22.05
CA TYR A 132 3.51 17.03 -20.61
C TYR A 132 4.91 17.15 -20.00
N GLU A 133 5.18 18.29 -19.39
CA GLU A 133 6.47 18.60 -18.78
C GLU A 133 6.29 19.01 -17.33
N VAL A 134 7.25 18.61 -16.50
CA VAL A 134 7.32 19.00 -15.10
C VAL A 134 8.61 19.74 -14.83
N LEU A 135 8.47 20.84 -14.10
CA LEU A 135 9.58 21.63 -13.58
C LEU A 135 9.55 21.56 -12.05
N VAL A 136 10.57 20.93 -11.47
CA VAL A 136 10.68 20.74 -10.01
C VAL A 136 11.75 21.66 -9.47
N ASN A 137 11.42 22.46 -8.45
CA ASN A 137 12.42 23.26 -7.75
C ASN A 137 13.19 22.38 -6.75
N LEU A 138 14.52 22.37 -6.84
CA LEU A 138 15.42 21.61 -5.97
C LEU A 138 15.88 22.41 -4.74
N SER A 139 15.56 23.70 -4.64
CA SER A 139 15.89 24.46 -3.42
C SER A 139 15.05 23.94 -2.25
N SER A 140 15.71 23.54 -1.15
CA SER A 140 15.01 23.29 0.10
C SER A 140 14.35 24.57 0.58
N ASP A 141 13.09 24.50 1.01
CA ASP A 141 12.43 25.60 1.69
C ASP A 141 13.14 25.82 3.03
N GLN A 142 14.21 26.62 3.04
CA GLN A 142 14.78 27.10 4.28
C GLN A 142 13.74 28.02 4.93
N SER A 143 13.11 27.54 6.00
CA SER A 143 12.33 28.39 6.90
C SER A 143 13.19 29.56 7.36
N PRO A 144 12.70 30.81 7.34
CA PRO A 144 13.49 31.98 7.70
C PRO A 144 13.64 32.07 9.22
N THR A 145 14.49 31.23 9.80
CA THR A 145 14.81 31.24 11.23
C THR A 145 16.31 31.04 11.45
N SER A 146 17.12 31.87 10.82
CA SER A 146 18.39 32.34 11.38
C SER A 146 18.79 33.59 10.62
N GLN A 147 18.52 34.74 11.21
CA GLN A 147 19.23 35.97 10.88
C GLN A 147 20.69 35.75 11.28
N ASP A 148 21.51 35.20 10.38
CA ASP A 148 22.95 35.44 10.39
C ASP A 148 23.59 34.97 9.08
N SER A 149 24.50 35.82 8.60
CA SER A 149 25.41 35.70 7.44
C SER A 149 24.90 36.14 6.05
N ALA A 150 25.57 37.17 5.56
CA ALA A 150 25.44 37.77 4.24
C ALA A 150 26.09 36.87 3.15
N SER A 151 25.42 35.79 2.77
CA SER A 151 25.69 35.07 1.53
C SER A 151 24.58 35.35 0.53
N THR A 152 24.93 35.88 -0.66
CA THR A 152 24.00 35.97 -1.79
C THR A 152 23.35 34.60 -2.05
N PRO A 153 22.00 34.50 -2.07
CA PRO A 153 21.34 33.23 -2.32
C PRO A 153 21.72 32.74 -3.72
N SER A 154 22.23 31.50 -3.81
CA SER A 154 22.47 30.83 -5.08
C SER A 154 21.15 30.73 -5.87
N PRO A 155 21.16 30.89 -7.20
CA PRO A 155 19.96 30.81 -8.00
C PRO A 155 19.26 29.45 -7.81
N PRO A 156 17.91 29.42 -7.77
CA PRO A 156 17.16 28.18 -7.61
C PRO A 156 17.50 27.21 -8.74
N GLN A 157 17.84 25.99 -8.37
CA GLN A 157 18.10 24.92 -9.32
C GLN A 157 16.80 24.21 -9.65
N TYR A 158 16.50 24.06 -10.94
CA TYR A 158 15.30 23.38 -11.40
C TYR A 158 15.65 22.08 -12.12
N LEU A 159 14.84 21.06 -11.86
CA LEU A 159 14.86 19.82 -12.61
C LEU A 159 13.70 19.80 -13.60
N HIS A 160 14.03 19.84 -14.89
CA HIS A 160 13.08 19.68 -15.97
C HIS A 160 12.99 18.22 -16.40
N GLN A 161 11.78 17.70 -16.53
CA GLN A 161 11.53 16.33 -16.97
C GLN A 161 10.23 16.26 -17.76
N LYS A 162 10.32 15.85 -19.03
CA LYS A 162 9.17 15.41 -19.82
C LYS A 162 8.64 14.09 -19.24
N LEU A 163 7.34 14.04 -18.96
CA LEU A 163 6.62 12.82 -18.60
C LEU A 163 5.76 12.42 -19.80
N ALA A 164 5.71 11.14 -20.09
CA ALA A 164 4.80 10.57 -21.07
C ALA A 164 4.01 9.45 -20.40
N ILE A 165 3.04 8.89 -21.09
CA ILE A 165 2.37 7.67 -20.64
C ILE A 165 2.62 6.54 -21.61
N HIS A 166 2.56 5.33 -21.08
CA HIS A 166 2.53 4.10 -21.85
C HIS A 166 1.32 3.28 -21.38
N ILE A 167 0.49 2.79 -22.30
CA ILE A 167 -0.79 2.15 -21.95
C ILE A 167 -0.85 0.73 -22.52
N GLY A 168 -1.06 -0.25 -21.63
CA GLY A 168 -1.42 -1.61 -22.00
C GLY A 168 -2.89 -1.90 -21.66
N LEU A 169 -3.66 -2.33 -22.65
CA LEU A 169 -5.06 -2.71 -22.49
C LEU A 169 -5.23 -4.21 -22.64
N GLY A 170 -6.04 -4.80 -21.78
CA GLY A 170 -6.55 -6.15 -21.95
C GLY A 170 -8.07 -6.18 -21.97
N VAL A 171 -8.60 -7.20 -22.65
CA VAL A 171 -10.03 -7.44 -22.81
C VAL A 171 -10.30 -8.90 -22.49
N GLY A 172 -11.29 -9.15 -21.63
CA GLY A 172 -11.66 -10.51 -21.25
C GLY A 172 -12.33 -10.58 -19.89
N PRO A 173 -12.45 -11.77 -19.31
CA PRO A 173 -13.02 -11.93 -17.99
C PRO A 173 -12.15 -11.33 -16.88
N LEU A 174 -12.81 -10.86 -15.82
CA LEU A 174 -12.20 -10.24 -14.65
C LEU A 174 -12.84 -10.75 -13.36
N ASP A 175 -12.03 -11.05 -12.37
CA ASP A 175 -12.44 -11.44 -11.03
C ASP A 175 -12.12 -10.33 -10.03
N HIS A 176 -13.14 -9.95 -9.26
CA HIS A 176 -13.00 -9.09 -8.10
C HIS A 176 -12.81 -9.97 -6.86
N ILE A 177 -11.59 -10.04 -6.35
CA ILE A 177 -11.21 -10.91 -5.24
C ILE A 177 -11.33 -10.16 -3.92
N HIS A 178 -12.02 -10.77 -2.97
CA HIS A 178 -12.15 -10.30 -1.60
C HIS A 178 -11.69 -11.36 -0.62
N VAL A 179 -10.74 -11.00 0.25
CA VAL A 179 -10.14 -11.89 1.25
C VAL A 179 -9.93 -11.17 2.60
N GLY A 180 -9.56 -11.93 3.63
CA GLY A 180 -9.33 -11.44 4.99
C GLY A 180 -10.52 -11.65 5.93
N GLY A 181 -10.71 -10.76 6.90
CA GLY A 181 -11.72 -10.91 7.95
C GLY A 181 -11.35 -11.96 9.01
N LYS A 182 -12.20 -12.11 10.03
CA LYS A 182 -11.98 -13.07 11.13
C LYS A 182 -12.19 -14.49 10.64
N SER A 183 -11.36 -15.43 11.11
CA SER A 183 -11.65 -16.86 10.96
C SER A 183 -12.93 -17.22 11.72
N ILE A 184 -13.89 -17.83 11.03
CA ILE A 184 -15.18 -18.29 11.57
C ILE A 184 -14.97 -19.27 12.74
N ARG A 185 -13.77 -19.89 12.87
CA ARG A 185 -13.46 -20.89 13.90
C ARG A 185 -13.12 -20.34 15.30
N SER A 186 -13.18 -19.03 15.54
CA SER A 186 -12.86 -18.44 16.86
C SER A 186 -14.02 -18.37 17.88
N HIS A 187 -15.23 -18.83 17.54
CA HIS A 187 -16.30 -19.01 18.54
C HIS A 187 -16.16 -20.36 19.26
N ARG A 188 -15.12 -20.50 20.10
CA ARG A 188 -15.26 -21.39 21.27
C ARG A 188 -16.03 -20.60 22.34
N PRO A 189 -17.21 -21.04 22.79
CA PRO A 189 -17.86 -20.39 23.91
C PRO A 189 -16.95 -20.55 25.14
N HIS A 190 -16.38 -19.46 25.62
CA HIS A 190 -15.71 -19.44 26.92
C HIS A 190 -16.75 -19.75 28.00
N THR A 191 -16.77 -20.98 28.48
CA THR A 191 -17.43 -21.39 29.72
C THR A 191 -16.60 -20.90 30.91
N GLY A 192 -16.55 -19.57 31.08
CA GLY A 192 -15.92 -18.92 32.22
C GLY A 192 -16.87 -17.86 32.77
N ARG A 193 -17.46 -18.10 33.95
CA ARG A 193 -18.26 -17.12 34.68
C ARG A 193 -17.42 -15.85 34.92
N ARG A 194 -17.63 -14.81 34.12
CA ARG A 194 -17.23 -13.42 34.44
C ARG A 194 -18.48 -12.61 34.76
N ARG A 195 -18.39 -11.87 35.87
CA ARG A 195 -19.44 -10.99 36.41
C ARG A 195 -19.85 -9.94 35.37
N ALA A 196 -21.14 -9.66 35.34
CA ALA A 196 -21.76 -8.64 34.52
C ALA A 196 -21.12 -7.26 34.78
N SER A 197 -20.30 -6.81 33.84
CA SER A 197 -19.97 -5.40 33.65
C SER A 197 -20.23 -5.10 32.18
N SER A 198 -21.08 -4.09 31.95
CA SER A 198 -21.47 -3.46 30.68
C SER A 198 -21.17 -4.23 29.38
N MET A 199 -22.21 -4.67 28.68
CA MET A 199 -22.09 -5.06 27.28
C MET A 199 -21.41 -3.93 26.49
N PRO A 200 -20.35 -4.20 25.72
CA PRO A 200 -19.83 -3.20 24.79
C PRO A 200 -20.93 -2.85 23.79
N SER A 201 -21.04 -1.56 23.46
CA SER A 201 -21.95 -1.05 22.43
C SER A 201 -21.88 -1.94 21.17
N PRO A 202 -23.02 -2.26 20.51
CA PRO A 202 -23.02 -3.04 19.26
C PRO A 202 -22.22 -2.38 18.12
N TYR A 203 -21.83 -1.10 18.28
CA TYR A 203 -20.95 -0.36 17.38
C TYR A 203 -19.44 -0.54 17.67
N SER A 204 -19.06 -1.30 18.69
CA SER A 204 -17.66 -1.54 19.11
C SER A 204 -17.03 -2.82 18.50
N GLN A 205 -17.72 -3.48 17.58
CA GLN A 205 -17.09 -4.57 16.82
C GLN A 205 -16.16 -3.97 15.77
N THR A 206 -14.87 -3.86 16.08
CA THR A 206 -13.82 -3.64 15.07
C THR A 206 -13.93 -4.77 14.04
N LEU A 207 -14.48 -4.44 12.87
CA LEU A 207 -14.50 -5.33 11.72
C LEU A 207 -13.04 -5.67 11.37
N SER A 208 -12.77 -6.95 11.20
CA SER A 208 -11.43 -7.41 10.82
C SER A 208 -11.10 -6.96 9.40
N ARG A 209 -9.84 -6.57 9.20
CA ARG A 209 -9.26 -6.09 7.93
C ARG A 209 -9.63 -7.00 6.77
N ARG A 210 -10.10 -6.40 5.68
CA ARG A 210 -10.43 -7.05 4.41
C ARG A 210 -9.56 -6.45 3.31
N GLU A 211 -9.26 -7.27 2.32
CA GLU A 211 -8.47 -6.87 1.16
C GLU A 211 -9.26 -7.10 -0.12
N TYR A 212 -8.98 -6.25 -1.09
CA TYR A 212 -9.58 -6.29 -2.42
C TYR A 212 -8.50 -6.07 -3.47
N PHE A 213 -8.56 -6.88 -4.53
CA PHE A 213 -7.79 -6.68 -5.75
C PHE A 213 -8.53 -7.32 -6.93
N ILE A 214 -8.13 -6.95 -8.14
CA ILE A 214 -8.62 -7.58 -9.37
C ILE A 214 -7.64 -8.63 -9.87
N ALA A 215 -8.16 -9.65 -10.53
CA ALA A 215 -7.40 -10.71 -11.17
C ALA A 215 -8.16 -11.19 -12.42
N GLY A 216 -7.52 -11.94 -13.30
CA GLY A 216 -8.13 -12.51 -14.48
C GLY A 216 -7.34 -12.25 -15.76
N GLU A 217 -7.90 -12.74 -16.86
CA GLU A 217 -7.29 -12.70 -18.19
C GLU A 217 -7.15 -11.25 -18.70
N ALA A 218 -8.16 -10.40 -18.48
CA ALA A 218 -8.10 -9.01 -18.90
C ALA A 218 -6.91 -8.27 -18.27
N LEU A 219 -6.62 -8.51 -16.98
CA LEU A 219 -5.47 -7.90 -16.30
C LEU A 219 -4.14 -8.48 -16.81
N ALA A 220 -4.09 -9.80 -17.04
CA ALA A 220 -2.89 -10.47 -17.55
C ALA A 220 -2.51 -9.96 -18.95
N ILE A 221 -3.49 -9.86 -19.86
CA ILE A 221 -3.31 -9.31 -21.20
C ILE A 221 -2.89 -7.84 -21.14
N ALA A 222 -3.49 -7.04 -20.25
CA ALA A 222 -3.11 -5.64 -20.07
C ALA A 222 -1.63 -5.49 -19.68
N GLY A 223 -1.15 -6.32 -18.74
CA GLY A 223 0.26 -6.36 -18.35
C GLY A 223 1.18 -6.83 -19.48
N ALA A 224 0.79 -7.87 -20.23
CA ALA A 224 1.54 -8.32 -21.39
C ALA A 224 1.68 -7.21 -22.45
N ASN A 225 0.59 -6.53 -22.79
CA ASN A 225 0.59 -5.42 -23.75
C ASN A 225 1.40 -4.22 -23.28
N LEU A 226 1.35 -3.88 -21.98
CA LEU A 226 2.18 -2.82 -21.40
C LEU A 226 3.68 -3.12 -21.54
N ASN A 227 4.08 -4.39 -21.44
CA ASN A 227 5.49 -4.78 -21.55
C ASN A 227 6.01 -4.75 -23.01
N LEU A 228 5.12 -4.68 -24.00
CA LEU A 228 5.47 -4.76 -25.43
C LEU A 228 5.67 -3.41 -26.10
N GLY A 229 5.27 -2.32 -25.43
CA GLY A 229 5.28 -0.99 -26.03
C GLY A 229 6.27 0.00 -25.45
N ASP A 230 6.38 1.12 -26.15
CA ASP A 230 7.29 2.21 -25.83
C ASP A 230 6.51 3.43 -25.32
N ARG A 231 7.24 4.41 -24.77
CA ARG A 231 6.64 5.68 -24.30
C ARG A 231 5.79 6.32 -25.40
N GLY A 232 4.57 6.70 -25.07
CA GLY A 232 3.61 7.27 -26.02
C GLY A 232 2.77 6.23 -26.76
N ASP A 233 2.97 4.93 -26.53
CA ASP A 233 2.16 3.90 -27.17
C ASP A 233 0.95 3.49 -26.33
N PHE A 234 -0.13 3.12 -27.02
CA PHE A 234 -1.31 2.43 -26.52
C PHE A 234 -1.45 1.08 -27.23
N LEU A 235 -1.24 -0.02 -26.50
CA LEU A 235 -1.29 -1.38 -27.03
C LEU A 235 -2.51 -2.15 -26.52
N PHE A 236 -3.09 -2.95 -27.41
CA PHE A 236 -4.31 -3.70 -27.15
C PHE A 236 -4.39 -4.99 -27.99
N PRO A 237 -5.20 -5.98 -27.57
CA PRO A 237 -5.30 -7.27 -28.25
C PRO A 237 -6.10 -7.20 -29.56
N GLU A 238 -6.00 -8.26 -30.37
CA GLU A 238 -6.76 -8.45 -31.62
C GLU A 238 -8.28 -8.34 -31.41
N THR A 239 -8.80 -8.84 -30.28
CA THR A 239 -10.23 -8.77 -29.96
C THR A 239 -10.74 -7.33 -29.87
N PHE A 240 -9.94 -6.43 -29.30
CA PHE A 240 -10.26 -5.00 -29.25
C PHE A 240 -10.16 -4.37 -30.64
N HIS A 241 -9.10 -4.70 -31.40
CA HIS A 241 -8.92 -4.21 -32.76
C HIS A 241 -10.07 -4.61 -33.69
N ALA A 242 -10.52 -5.86 -33.65
CA ALA A 242 -11.67 -6.35 -34.39
C ALA A 242 -12.95 -5.56 -34.06
N THR A 243 -13.16 -5.26 -32.76
CA THR A 243 -14.29 -4.42 -32.31
C THR A 243 -14.22 -3.02 -32.91
N LEU A 244 -13.04 -2.39 -32.96
CA LEU A 244 -12.86 -1.07 -33.57
C LEU A 244 -13.09 -1.10 -35.10
N GLN A 245 -12.61 -2.14 -35.76
CA GLN A 245 -12.77 -2.31 -37.21
C GLN A 245 -14.25 -2.50 -37.57
N GLU A 246 -14.98 -3.34 -36.84
CA GLU A 246 -16.40 -3.56 -37.04
C GLU A 246 -17.22 -2.29 -36.76
N THR A 247 -16.92 -1.60 -35.65
CA THR A 247 -17.79 -0.53 -35.13
C THR A 247 -17.55 0.81 -35.82
N ILE A 248 -16.28 1.17 -36.07
CA ILE A 248 -15.90 2.49 -36.59
C ILE A 248 -14.98 2.43 -37.81
N GLY A 249 -14.67 1.24 -38.33
CA GLY A 249 -13.81 1.06 -39.50
C GLY A 249 -12.41 1.65 -39.28
N VAL A 250 -11.84 1.44 -38.10
CA VAL A 250 -10.47 1.82 -37.76
C VAL A 250 -9.60 0.58 -37.85
N THR A 251 -8.46 0.70 -38.54
CA THR A 251 -7.46 -0.37 -38.65
C THR A 251 -6.15 0.16 -38.08
N CYS A 252 -5.58 -0.56 -37.13
CA CYS A 252 -4.37 -0.17 -36.41
C CYS A 252 -3.19 -1.02 -36.85
N VAL A 253 -1.98 -0.53 -36.59
CA VAL A 253 -0.74 -1.23 -36.95
C VAL A 253 -0.43 -2.29 -35.89
N SER A 254 0.06 -3.46 -36.32
CA SER A 254 0.55 -4.47 -35.39
C SER A 254 1.99 -4.16 -34.94
N LYS A 255 2.27 -4.34 -33.65
CA LYS A 255 3.56 -4.19 -33.00
C LYS A 255 3.73 -5.30 -31.97
N ASN A 256 4.77 -6.13 -32.13
CA ASN A 256 5.15 -7.20 -31.20
C ASN A 256 3.96 -8.07 -30.74
N ASP A 257 3.19 -8.62 -31.68
CA ASP A 257 2.01 -9.48 -31.44
C ASP A 257 0.78 -8.79 -30.81
N ALA A 258 0.80 -7.46 -30.68
CA ALA A 258 -0.34 -6.63 -30.30
C ALA A 258 -0.66 -5.60 -31.39
N PHE A 259 -1.76 -4.85 -31.23
CA PHE A 259 -2.06 -3.67 -32.04
C PHE A 259 -1.70 -2.41 -31.28
N CYS A 260 -1.25 -1.38 -31.99
CA CYS A 260 -0.73 -0.15 -31.39
C CYS A 260 -1.33 1.11 -32.02
N ILE A 261 -1.56 2.12 -31.18
CA ILE A 261 -1.75 3.52 -31.56
C ILE A 261 -0.71 4.34 -30.79
N SER A 262 0.10 5.13 -31.49
CA SER A 262 1.08 6.05 -30.87
C SER A 262 0.48 7.44 -30.70
N ASP A 263 0.96 8.18 -29.70
CA ASP A 263 0.72 9.61 -29.49
C ASP A 263 1.11 10.50 -30.68
N THR A 264 1.88 9.97 -31.64
CA THR A 264 2.24 10.63 -32.90
C THR A 264 1.42 10.18 -34.10
N ASP A 265 0.41 9.32 -33.91
CA ASP A 265 -0.42 8.82 -35.00
C ASP A 265 -1.24 9.97 -35.63
N PRO A 266 -1.08 10.26 -36.94
CA PRO A 266 -1.77 11.35 -37.60
C PRO A 266 -3.29 11.15 -37.72
N LEU A 267 -3.79 9.94 -37.42
CA LEU A 267 -5.21 9.60 -37.47
C LEU A 267 -5.91 9.70 -36.10
N LEU A 268 -5.20 10.08 -35.04
CA LEU A 268 -5.74 10.13 -33.67
C LEU A 268 -7.05 10.94 -33.58
N GLU A 269 -7.06 12.17 -34.07
CA GLU A 269 -8.27 13.03 -34.10
C GLU A 269 -9.40 12.42 -34.94
N LYS A 270 -9.06 11.77 -36.07
CA LYS A 270 -10.04 11.10 -36.93
C LYS A 270 -10.67 9.90 -36.22
N MET A 271 -9.89 9.13 -35.45
CA MET A 271 -10.39 8.02 -34.65
C MET A 271 -11.32 8.52 -33.54
N GLN A 272 -10.93 9.58 -32.82
CA GLN A 272 -11.78 10.22 -31.80
C GLN A 272 -13.13 10.68 -32.40
N LEU A 273 -13.11 11.40 -33.52
CA LEU A 273 -14.32 11.87 -34.20
C LEU A 273 -15.27 10.73 -34.60
N LYS A 274 -14.72 9.61 -35.07
CA LYS A 274 -15.51 8.43 -35.43
C LYS A 274 -16.15 7.78 -34.20
N ALA A 275 -15.38 7.58 -33.14
CA ALA A 275 -15.85 7.01 -31.88
C ALA A 275 -16.94 7.90 -31.24
N PHE A 276 -16.71 9.21 -31.19
CA PHE A 276 -17.67 10.18 -30.67
C PHE A 276 -18.99 10.12 -31.44
N LYS A 277 -18.96 10.19 -32.78
CA LYS A 277 -20.16 10.09 -33.63
C LYS A 277 -20.96 8.81 -33.42
N TYR A 278 -20.31 7.70 -33.09
CA TYR A 278 -20.99 6.44 -32.79
C TYR A 278 -21.66 6.48 -31.41
N ILE A 279 -20.96 6.98 -30.39
CA ILE A 279 -21.43 6.96 -29.00
C ILE A 279 -22.51 8.02 -28.71
N THR A 280 -22.41 9.23 -29.27
CA THR A 280 -23.30 10.36 -28.92
C THR A 280 -24.79 10.03 -29.02
N PRO A 281 -25.30 9.42 -30.10
CA PRO A 281 -26.72 9.08 -30.20
C PRO A 281 -27.18 8.06 -29.14
N LEU A 282 -26.28 7.19 -28.69
CA LEU A 282 -26.55 6.11 -27.73
C LEU A 282 -26.48 6.61 -26.27
N ARG A 283 -25.70 7.67 -25.99
CA ARG A 283 -25.62 8.27 -24.64
C ARG A 283 -26.90 8.99 -24.23
N ASN A 284 -27.56 9.67 -25.18
CA ASN A 284 -28.73 10.52 -24.92
C ASN A 284 -30.03 9.76 -24.60
N SER A 285 -30.05 8.42 -24.69
CA SER A 285 -31.25 7.61 -24.41
C SER A 285 -31.20 6.85 -23.07
N GLU A 286 -30.04 6.38 -22.59
CA GLU A 286 -30.00 5.45 -21.43
C GLU A 286 -28.74 5.53 -20.53
N ILE A 287 -27.69 6.30 -20.87
CA ILE A 287 -26.35 6.18 -20.23
C ILE A 287 -26.07 7.25 -19.16
N GLU A 288 -26.58 8.48 -19.33
CA GLU A 288 -26.35 9.56 -18.34
C GLU A 288 -26.93 9.25 -16.94
N SER A 289 -27.95 8.39 -16.85
CA SER A 289 -28.57 8.01 -15.58
C SER A 289 -27.74 7.00 -14.76
N LYS A 290 -26.67 6.45 -15.33
CA LYS A 290 -25.81 5.42 -14.72
C LYS A 290 -24.37 5.86 -14.45
N GLU A 291 -24.03 7.14 -14.65
CA GLU A 291 -22.88 7.70 -13.94
C GLU A 291 -23.16 7.50 -12.44
N GLN A 292 -22.55 6.47 -11.84
CA GLN A 292 -22.66 6.20 -10.41
C GLN A 292 -21.95 7.32 -9.63
N LYS A 293 -22.55 8.51 -9.60
CA LYS A 293 -22.27 9.51 -8.57
C LYS A 293 -22.82 8.91 -7.29
N LEU A 294 -21.95 8.20 -6.56
CA LEU A 294 -22.30 7.73 -5.23
C LEU A 294 -22.85 8.92 -4.44
N PRO A 295 -24.01 8.78 -3.80
CA PRO A 295 -24.57 9.86 -2.99
C PRO A 295 -23.55 10.26 -1.93
N PRO A 296 -23.42 11.55 -1.60
CA PRO A 296 -22.41 12.05 -0.66
C PRO A 296 -22.45 11.28 0.67
N ALA A 297 -21.29 11.11 1.32
CA ALA A 297 -21.17 10.34 2.57
C ALA A 297 -22.16 10.75 3.67
N ILE A 298 -22.59 12.01 3.66
CA ILE A 298 -23.57 12.62 4.55
C ILE A 298 -24.96 12.06 4.19
N GLY A 299 -25.29 10.88 4.72
CA GLY A 299 -26.56 10.20 4.47
C GLY A 299 -26.47 8.66 4.37
N ARG A 300 -25.26 8.08 4.41
CA ARG A 300 -25.08 6.62 4.33
C ARG A 300 -25.31 5.97 5.71
N ASN A 301 -25.93 4.78 5.72
CA ASN A 301 -26.15 3.99 6.94
C ASN A 301 -24.81 3.70 7.65
N PRO A 302 -24.70 3.81 8.99
CA PRO A 302 -23.49 3.45 9.74
C PRO A 302 -22.88 2.09 9.40
N MET A 303 -23.71 1.11 9.02
CA MET A 303 -23.25 -0.23 8.60
C MET A 303 -22.46 -0.20 7.29
N TYR A 304 -22.86 0.65 6.34
CA TYR A 304 -22.09 0.86 5.10
C TYR A 304 -20.68 1.36 5.41
N LEU A 305 -20.58 2.41 6.25
CA LEU A 305 -19.30 3.00 6.59
C LEU A 305 -18.40 2.04 7.37
N SER A 306 -18.96 1.18 8.22
CA SER A 306 -18.19 0.18 8.95
C SER A 306 -17.60 -0.88 8.01
N HIS A 307 -18.38 -1.37 7.05
CA HIS A 307 -17.90 -2.30 6.01
C HIS A 307 -16.86 -1.67 5.08
N ALA A 308 -17.04 -0.39 4.70
CA ALA A 308 -16.06 0.33 3.90
C ALA A 308 -14.74 0.53 4.66
N LYS A 309 -14.80 0.91 5.95
CA LYS A 309 -13.62 1.06 6.82
C LYS A 309 -12.80 -0.22 6.94
N ALA A 310 -13.40 -1.41 6.79
CA ALA A 310 -12.67 -2.68 6.81
C ALA A 310 -11.67 -2.85 5.64
N TYR A 311 -11.86 -2.12 4.53
CA TYR A 311 -10.96 -2.08 3.37
C TYR A 311 -9.98 -0.90 3.41
N ILE A 312 -10.09 0.00 4.38
CA ILE A 312 -9.20 1.17 4.53
C ILE A 312 -8.07 0.85 5.50
N ASP A 313 -6.85 1.19 5.11
CA ASP A 313 -5.64 0.95 5.90
C ASP A 313 -5.79 1.50 7.33
N ASN A 314 -5.27 0.77 8.32
CA ASN A 314 -5.45 1.09 9.74
C ASN A 314 -4.90 2.48 10.13
N SER A 315 -3.80 2.92 9.52
CA SER A 315 -3.23 4.24 9.81
C SER A 315 -4.17 5.35 9.32
N ILE A 316 -4.76 5.19 8.14
CA ILE A 316 -5.78 6.12 7.64
C ILE A 316 -7.05 6.03 8.46
N ALA A 317 -7.53 4.82 8.79
CA ALA A 317 -8.73 4.66 9.60
C ALA A 317 -8.61 5.41 10.94
N LYS A 318 -7.43 5.40 11.58
CA LYS A 318 -7.13 6.19 12.79
C LYS A 318 -7.16 7.70 12.51
N GLN A 319 -6.49 8.16 11.46
CA GLN A 319 -6.45 9.59 11.10
C GLN A 319 -7.83 10.13 10.68
N LEU A 320 -8.68 9.32 10.04
CA LEU A 320 -10.04 9.69 9.64
C LEU A 320 -10.93 10.01 10.86
N VAL A 321 -10.75 9.34 11.99
CA VAL A 321 -11.42 9.69 13.26
C VAL A 321 -10.98 11.08 13.75
N THR A 322 -9.71 11.43 13.54
CA THR A 322 -9.18 12.77 13.83
C THR A 322 -9.75 13.83 12.86
N LEU A 323 -10.06 13.46 11.61
CA LEU A 323 -10.71 14.37 10.65
C LEU A 323 -12.15 14.73 11.05
N GLU A 324 -12.88 13.84 11.72
CA GLU A 324 -14.22 14.14 12.26
C GLU A 324 -14.18 15.30 13.29
N HIS A 325 -12.98 15.64 13.80
CA HIS A 325 -12.72 16.76 14.70
C HIS A 325 -12.00 17.95 14.03
N GLY A 326 -12.01 18.04 12.69
CA GLY A 326 -11.42 19.15 11.94
C GLY A 326 -9.90 19.04 11.68
N GLY A 327 -9.30 17.86 11.86
CA GLY A 327 -7.91 17.59 11.49
C GLY A 327 -7.66 17.56 9.98
N LEU A 328 -6.38 17.47 9.59
CA LEU A 328 -5.94 17.19 8.21
C LEU A 328 -5.05 15.94 8.22
N ILE A 329 -5.11 15.12 7.18
CA ILE A 329 -4.12 14.05 6.98
C ILE A 329 -2.81 14.75 6.61
N LYS A 330 -1.78 14.55 7.44
CA LYS A 330 -0.49 15.21 7.29
C LYS A 330 0.49 14.27 6.60
N ASP A 331 1.25 14.84 5.68
CA ASP A 331 2.43 14.19 5.13
C ASP A 331 3.52 14.10 6.20
N GLN A 332 4.23 12.96 6.25
CA GLN A 332 5.17 12.67 7.32
C GLN A 332 6.41 11.97 6.79
N LEU A 333 7.58 12.39 7.25
CA LEU A 333 8.80 11.59 7.16
C LEU A 333 8.87 10.69 8.38
N ARG A 334 9.00 9.38 8.15
CA ARG A 334 9.02 8.39 9.22
C ARG A 334 10.09 7.35 8.99
N SER A 335 10.79 6.99 10.06
CA SER A 335 11.53 5.73 10.09
C SER A 335 10.53 4.59 10.20
N VAL A 336 10.56 3.68 9.25
CA VAL A 336 9.65 2.53 9.17
C VAL A 336 10.42 1.26 8.86
N SER A 337 9.77 0.13 9.09
CA SER A 337 10.19 -1.16 8.53
C SER A 337 9.15 -1.67 7.56
N VAL A 338 9.61 -2.00 6.36
CA VAL A 338 8.77 -2.43 5.24
C VAL A 338 8.96 -3.93 5.07
N VAL A 339 7.84 -4.67 5.04
CA VAL A 339 7.82 -6.10 4.73
C VAL A 339 7.01 -6.31 3.46
N PHE A 340 7.65 -6.91 2.47
CA PHE A 340 7.04 -7.30 1.20
C PHE A 340 6.95 -8.81 1.13
N ILE A 341 5.77 -9.35 0.81
CA ILE A 341 5.54 -10.77 0.65
C ILE A 341 5.14 -11.03 -0.79
N LYS A 342 5.86 -11.92 -1.48
CA LYS A 342 5.49 -12.45 -2.79
C LYS A 342 4.91 -13.85 -2.62
N PHE A 343 3.84 -14.16 -3.35
CA PHE A 343 3.26 -15.51 -3.41
C PHE A 343 3.52 -16.12 -4.79
N GLY A 344 4.29 -17.20 -4.85
CA GLY A 344 4.66 -17.86 -6.11
C GLY A 344 3.48 -18.55 -6.80
N GLY A 345 2.54 -19.09 -6.02
CA GLY A 345 1.41 -19.88 -6.52
C GLY A 345 0.19 -19.08 -6.98
N PHE A 346 0.10 -17.78 -6.67
CA PHE A 346 -1.09 -16.97 -7.00
C PHE A 346 -0.81 -16.04 -8.18
N LYS A 347 -1.34 -16.41 -9.36
CA LYS A 347 -1.27 -15.62 -10.59
C LYS A 347 -2.63 -14.99 -10.89
N SER A 348 -2.63 -13.91 -11.68
CA SER A 348 -3.86 -13.23 -12.10
C SER A 348 -4.92 -14.19 -12.65
N GLU A 349 -4.52 -15.15 -13.48
CA GLU A 349 -5.46 -16.05 -14.17
C GLU A 349 -6.03 -17.15 -13.27
N THR A 350 -5.32 -17.55 -12.22
CA THR A 350 -5.64 -18.75 -11.42
C THR A 350 -6.04 -18.45 -9.99
N VAL A 351 -5.79 -17.25 -9.47
CA VAL A 351 -6.05 -16.91 -8.05
C VAL A 351 -7.54 -17.00 -7.68
N ALA A 352 -8.44 -16.83 -8.64
CA ALA A 352 -9.89 -16.96 -8.45
C ALA A 352 -10.36 -18.41 -8.31
N GLU A 353 -9.54 -19.39 -8.68
CA GLU A 353 -9.90 -20.80 -8.58
C GLU A 353 -10.21 -21.19 -7.12
N PRO A 354 -11.21 -22.05 -6.87
CA PRO A 354 -11.69 -22.32 -5.51
C PRO A 354 -10.61 -22.77 -4.52
N GLU A 355 -9.61 -23.52 -4.99
CA GLU A 355 -8.54 -24.01 -4.12
C GLU A 355 -7.49 -22.92 -3.83
N ASN A 356 -7.10 -22.14 -4.84
CA ASN A 356 -6.19 -21.01 -4.66
C ASN A 356 -6.82 -19.94 -3.78
N LEU A 357 -8.11 -19.67 -3.95
CA LEU A 357 -8.86 -18.70 -3.15
C LEU A 357 -8.93 -19.10 -1.66
N LYS A 358 -9.08 -20.41 -1.36
CA LYS A 358 -9.03 -20.92 0.03
C LYS A 358 -7.63 -20.78 0.63
N GLN A 359 -6.58 -21.14 -0.10
CA GLN A 359 -5.19 -20.99 0.35
C GLN A 359 -4.86 -19.52 0.61
N LEU A 360 -5.25 -18.64 -0.31
CA LEU A 360 -5.06 -17.20 -0.18
C LEU A 360 -5.81 -16.64 1.05
N GLN A 361 -7.04 -17.09 1.29
CA GLN A 361 -7.78 -16.70 2.49
C GLN A 361 -7.03 -17.09 3.77
N ALA A 362 -6.49 -18.31 3.84
CA ALA A 362 -5.72 -18.78 4.98
C ALA A 362 -4.43 -17.94 5.17
N CYS A 363 -3.69 -17.69 4.09
CA CYS A 363 -2.50 -16.82 4.09
C CYS A 363 -2.84 -15.41 4.59
N THR A 364 -3.91 -14.82 4.05
CA THR A 364 -4.35 -13.46 4.42
C THR A 364 -4.76 -13.39 5.88
N GLN A 365 -5.42 -14.42 6.42
CA GLN A 365 -5.79 -14.48 7.84
C GLN A 365 -4.56 -14.55 8.75
N VAL A 366 -3.53 -15.32 8.38
CA VAL A 366 -2.26 -15.36 9.11
C VAL A 366 -1.58 -13.98 9.08
N ILE A 367 -1.49 -13.36 7.91
CA ILE A 367 -0.87 -12.04 7.74
C ILE A 367 -1.61 -10.99 8.56
N VAL A 368 -2.93 -10.87 8.41
CA VAL A 368 -3.74 -9.89 9.14
C VAL A 368 -3.63 -10.12 10.66
N ALA A 369 -3.66 -11.37 11.12
CA ALA A 369 -3.53 -11.68 12.54
C ALA A 369 -2.17 -11.24 13.10
N LYS A 370 -1.07 -11.56 12.40
CA LYS A 370 0.28 -11.20 12.84
C LYS A 370 0.55 -9.70 12.72
N VAL A 371 0.10 -9.07 11.66
CA VAL A 371 0.19 -7.60 11.52
C VAL A 371 -0.58 -6.91 12.63
N GLN A 372 -1.76 -7.41 13.02
CA GLN A 372 -2.52 -6.86 14.14
C GLN A 372 -1.84 -7.11 15.49
N GLU A 373 -1.33 -8.33 15.73
CA GLU A 373 -0.63 -8.73 16.95
C GLU A 373 0.62 -7.88 17.21
N TYR A 374 1.36 -7.57 16.14
CA TYR A 374 2.58 -6.76 16.16
C TYR A 374 2.33 -5.30 15.75
N GLU A 375 1.08 -4.83 15.85
CA GLU A 375 0.68 -3.42 15.64
C GLU A 375 1.19 -2.77 14.33
N GLY A 376 1.34 -3.55 13.26
CA GLY A 376 1.69 -3.08 11.92
C GLY A 376 0.48 -2.59 11.11
N CYS A 377 0.75 -2.23 9.85
CA CYS A 377 -0.27 -1.85 8.87
C CYS A 377 -0.20 -2.74 7.63
N VAL A 378 -1.34 -3.31 7.24
CA VAL A 378 -1.50 -3.89 5.90
C VAL A 378 -1.82 -2.75 4.95
N ARG A 379 -0.92 -2.48 3.99
CA ARG A 379 -1.10 -1.40 3.01
C ARG A 379 -1.92 -1.86 1.83
N GLN A 380 -1.49 -2.96 1.23
CA GLN A 380 -2.08 -3.42 -0.01
C GLN A 380 -1.74 -4.86 -0.31
N PHE A 381 -2.70 -5.53 -0.95
CA PHE A 381 -2.51 -6.72 -1.75
C PHE A 381 -2.63 -6.29 -3.22
N ASN A 382 -1.65 -6.64 -4.04
CA ASN A 382 -1.64 -6.33 -5.47
C ASN A 382 -1.35 -7.61 -6.24
N CYS A 383 -2.23 -7.94 -7.19
CA CYS A 383 -1.99 -8.98 -8.19
C CYS A 383 -1.61 -8.28 -9.48
N ASP A 384 -0.44 -8.61 -10.02
CA ASP A 384 0.03 -8.15 -11.33
C ASP A 384 0.13 -9.34 -12.31
N ASP A 385 0.74 -9.09 -13.46
CA ASP A 385 1.01 -10.11 -14.49
C ASP A 385 1.96 -11.23 -14.01
N LYS A 386 2.67 -11.04 -12.90
CA LYS A 386 3.66 -11.99 -12.38
C LYS A 386 3.11 -12.79 -11.21
N SER A 387 2.67 -12.11 -10.16
CA SER A 387 2.28 -12.76 -8.90
C SER A 387 1.55 -11.82 -7.96
N LEU A 388 0.74 -12.39 -7.07
CA LEU A 388 0.22 -11.66 -5.93
C LEU A 388 1.36 -11.24 -4.99
N THR A 389 1.29 -9.99 -4.51
CA THR A 389 2.18 -9.43 -3.50
C THR A 389 1.39 -8.75 -2.39
N ALA A 390 1.96 -8.72 -1.18
CA ALA A 390 1.44 -7.95 -0.05
C ALA A 390 2.52 -6.99 0.47
N LEU A 391 2.12 -5.73 0.73
CA LEU A 391 2.95 -4.71 1.34
C LEU A 391 2.45 -4.42 2.75
N LEU A 392 3.34 -4.60 3.72
CA LEU A 392 3.12 -4.39 5.15
C LEU A 392 4.13 -3.38 5.67
N VAL A 393 3.73 -2.52 6.61
CA VAL A 393 4.60 -1.45 7.14
C VAL A 393 4.41 -1.29 8.65
N TRP A 394 5.53 -1.15 9.37
CA TRP A 394 5.61 -0.80 10.79
C TRP A 394 6.17 0.61 10.96
N GLY A 395 5.68 1.36 11.95
CA GLY A 395 6.14 2.73 12.25
C GLY A 395 5.27 3.85 11.69
N LEU A 396 4.16 3.52 11.02
CA LEU A 396 3.18 4.52 10.57
C LEU A 396 2.44 5.17 11.74
N GLU A 397 1.73 6.26 11.46
CA GLU A 397 1.06 7.05 12.49
C GLU A 397 0.10 6.20 13.35
N GLY A 398 0.23 6.35 14.68
CA GLY A 398 -0.55 5.61 15.67
C GLY A 398 -0.07 4.17 15.91
N ASN A 399 1.03 3.75 15.29
CA ASN A 399 1.61 2.40 15.29
C ASN A 399 3.16 2.44 15.35
N ALA A 400 3.72 3.39 16.11
CA ALA A 400 5.18 3.50 16.30
C ALA A 400 5.60 2.77 17.57
N HIS A 401 6.75 2.11 17.54
CA HIS A 401 7.20 1.19 18.58
C HIS A 401 8.45 1.69 19.29
N GLU A 402 8.43 1.72 20.62
CA GLU A 402 9.57 2.15 21.43
C GLU A 402 10.81 1.26 21.26
N LYS A 403 10.61 -0.04 21.01
CA LYS A 403 11.68 -1.02 20.82
C LYS A 403 12.32 -0.95 19.42
N GLY A 404 11.78 -0.11 18.53
CA GLY A 404 12.25 0.05 17.15
C GLY A 404 11.47 -0.80 16.16
N GLU A 405 11.15 -0.19 15.02
CA GLU A 405 10.28 -0.78 13.99
C GLU A 405 10.85 -2.08 13.40
N ALA A 406 12.18 -2.15 13.24
CA ALA A 406 12.85 -3.32 12.68
C ALA A 406 12.65 -4.56 13.53
N GLN A 407 12.70 -4.43 14.86
CA GLN A 407 12.56 -5.56 15.77
C GLN A 407 11.16 -6.15 15.66
N VAL A 408 10.14 -5.30 15.72
CA VAL A 408 8.73 -5.70 15.68
C VAL A 408 8.36 -6.27 14.30
N ALA A 409 8.79 -5.62 13.22
CA ALA A 409 8.56 -6.09 11.86
C ALA A 409 9.23 -7.44 11.60
N MET A 410 10.45 -7.67 12.10
CA MET A 410 11.15 -8.95 11.94
C MET A 410 10.49 -10.07 12.76
N MET A 411 10.00 -9.78 13.97
CA MET A 411 9.22 -10.76 14.75
C MET A 411 7.95 -11.16 13.99
N ALA A 412 7.23 -10.18 13.43
CA ALA A 412 6.04 -10.46 12.63
C ALA A 412 6.37 -11.24 11.35
N ALA A 413 7.40 -10.83 10.60
CA ALA A 413 7.79 -11.45 9.34
C ALA A 413 8.23 -12.91 9.53
N THR A 414 9.03 -13.20 10.56
CA THR A 414 9.45 -14.58 10.87
C THR A 414 8.29 -15.46 11.35
N GLU A 415 7.36 -14.93 12.13
CA GLU A 415 6.14 -15.66 12.52
C GLU A 415 5.20 -15.91 11.32
N ILE A 416 5.07 -14.94 10.40
CA ILE A 416 4.34 -15.12 9.14
C ILE A 416 5.00 -16.23 8.32
N ALA A 417 6.32 -16.19 8.14
CA ALA A 417 7.07 -17.21 7.40
C ALA A 417 6.90 -18.62 7.98
N LYS A 418 6.94 -18.77 9.31
CA LYS A 418 6.73 -20.07 9.99
C LYS A 418 5.32 -20.64 9.80
N ASN A 419 4.31 -19.78 9.64
CA ASN A 419 2.92 -20.20 9.50
C ASN A 419 2.46 -20.36 8.04
N MET A 420 3.18 -19.80 7.07
CA MET A 420 2.84 -19.85 5.65
C MET A 420 2.79 -21.28 5.07
N PRO A 421 3.71 -22.20 5.42
CA PRO A 421 3.66 -23.61 4.98
C PRO A 421 2.34 -24.33 5.29
N ASN A 422 1.64 -23.92 6.35
CA ASN A 422 0.36 -24.53 6.73
C ASN A 422 -0.82 -24.06 5.86
N CYS A 423 -0.62 -23.03 5.05
CA CYS A 423 -1.64 -22.38 4.24
C CYS A 423 -1.51 -22.69 2.74
N LEU A 424 -0.35 -23.15 2.30
CA LEU A 424 0.01 -23.33 0.89
C LEU A 424 0.19 -24.82 0.55
N THR A 425 -0.17 -25.20 -0.67
CA THR A 425 0.13 -26.52 -1.24
C THR A 425 1.63 -26.70 -1.47
N ASP A 426 2.30 -25.64 -1.94
CA ASP A 426 3.75 -25.54 -1.98
C ASP A 426 4.24 -24.84 -0.70
N PRO A 427 4.85 -25.56 0.26
CA PRO A 427 5.28 -25.00 1.53
C PRO A 427 6.27 -23.83 1.40
N GLU A 428 7.04 -23.79 0.31
CA GLU A 428 8.05 -22.76 0.02
C GLU A 428 7.53 -21.69 -0.96
N GLY A 429 6.25 -21.77 -1.34
CA GLY A 429 5.58 -20.92 -2.34
C GLY A 429 5.41 -19.45 -1.98
N PHE A 430 6.28 -18.90 -1.13
CA PHE A 430 6.31 -17.50 -0.70
C PHE A 430 7.75 -16.96 -0.62
N SER A 431 7.92 -15.64 -0.57
CA SER A 431 9.21 -14.98 -0.33
C SER A 431 8.99 -13.66 0.39
N ILE A 432 9.79 -13.38 1.44
CA ILE A 432 9.60 -12.20 2.28
C ILE A 432 10.85 -11.31 2.27
N GLY A 433 10.73 -10.08 1.78
CA GLY A 433 11.77 -9.07 1.83
C GLY A 433 11.50 -8.03 2.91
N VAL A 434 12.48 -7.75 3.78
CA VAL A 434 12.37 -6.78 4.87
C VAL A 434 13.46 -5.71 4.76
N THR A 435 13.08 -4.45 4.89
CA THR A 435 14.03 -3.32 4.93
C THR A 435 13.61 -2.31 5.97
N THR A 436 14.56 -1.51 6.46
CA THR A 436 14.30 -0.48 7.46
C THR A 436 14.95 0.83 7.05
N GLY A 437 14.21 1.93 7.17
CA GLY A 437 14.74 3.27 6.96
C GLY A 437 13.67 4.33 6.84
N VAL A 438 14.07 5.52 6.39
CA VAL A 438 13.16 6.67 6.30
C VAL A 438 12.33 6.60 5.03
N VAL A 439 11.03 6.78 5.17
CA VAL A 439 10.08 6.94 4.07
C VAL A 439 9.27 8.21 4.24
N PHE A 440 8.77 8.71 3.12
CA PHE A 440 7.66 9.65 3.10
C PHE A 440 6.34 8.88 3.11
N ALA A 441 5.46 9.18 4.07
CA ALA A 441 4.10 8.68 4.15
C ALA A 441 3.12 9.81 3.86
N GLY A 442 2.25 9.63 2.85
CA GLY A 442 1.30 10.64 2.43
C GLY A 442 0.31 10.14 1.39
N ILE A 443 -0.66 11.00 1.06
CA ILE A 443 -1.72 10.66 0.10
C ILE A 443 -1.23 10.90 -1.34
N VAL A 444 -1.35 9.88 -2.19
CA VAL A 444 -1.10 9.97 -3.64
C VAL A 444 -2.40 9.75 -4.41
N GLY A 445 -2.65 10.57 -5.43
CA GLY A 445 -3.82 10.49 -6.30
C GLY A 445 -4.62 11.78 -6.39
N SER A 446 -5.92 11.65 -6.60
CA SER A 446 -6.88 12.74 -6.78
C SER A 446 -7.80 12.92 -5.58
N LYS A 447 -8.66 13.94 -5.65
CA LYS A 447 -9.74 14.14 -4.66
C LYS A 447 -10.84 13.08 -4.74
N GLU A 448 -10.96 12.39 -5.87
CA GLU A 448 -12.02 11.41 -6.15
C GLU A 448 -11.55 9.98 -5.86
N ARG A 449 -10.26 9.72 -6.05
CA ARG A 449 -9.56 8.47 -5.77
C ARG A 449 -8.11 8.73 -5.38
N CYS A 450 -7.73 8.29 -4.18
CA CYS A 450 -6.35 8.34 -3.73
C CYS A 450 -5.99 7.12 -2.88
N ASP A 451 -4.72 6.77 -2.83
CA ASP A 451 -4.18 5.79 -1.89
C ASP A 451 -3.33 6.51 -0.84
N ASN A 452 -3.31 5.99 0.39
CA ASN A 452 -2.24 6.34 1.30
C ASN A 452 -1.01 5.55 0.85
N THR A 453 0.10 6.23 0.63
CA THR A 453 1.31 5.67 0.02
C THR A 453 2.51 5.89 0.91
N VAL A 454 3.44 4.94 0.87
CA VAL A 454 4.79 5.09 1.42
C VAL A 454 5.78 5.13 0.27
N LEU A 455 6.63 6.16 0.24
CA LEU A 455 7.61 6.40 -0.80
C LEU A 455 9.01 6.41 -0.18
N GLY A 456 9.92 5.65 -0.77
CA GLY A 456 11.32 5.64 -0.36
C GLY A 456 12.09 4.45 -0.91
N VAL A 457 13.41 4.59 -0.95
CA VAL A 457 14.33 3.56 -1.46
C VAL A 457 14.14 2.22 -0.75
N VAL A 458 13.88 2.24 0.56
CA VAL A 458 13.64 1.03 1.36
C VAL A 458 12.42 0.25 0.89
N VAL A 459 11.33 0.93 0.52
CA VAL A 459 10.11 0.28 -0.02
C VAL A 459 10.45 -0.50 -1.29
N ASN A 460 11.19 0.12 -2.20
CA ASN A 460 11.60 -0.49 -3.46
C ASN A 460 12.58 -1.65 -3.24
N ASN A 461 13.52 -1.49 -2.30
CA ASN A 461 14.48 -2.53 -1.98
C ASN A 461 13.82 -3.76 -1.35
N ALA A 462 12.85 -3.61 -0.46
CA ALA A 462 12.08 -4.75 0.08
C ALA A 462 11.37 -5.54 -1.03
N ALA A 463 10.77 -4.84 -2.01
CA ALA A 463 10.16 -5.49 -3.17
C ALA A 463 11.18 -6.25 -4.04
N ARG A 464 12.41 -5.73 -4.15
CA ARG A 464 13.50 -6.39 -4.89
C ARG A 464 14.07 -7.58 -4.13
N LEU A 465 14.19 -7.50 -2.79
CA LEU A 465 14.66 -8.60 -1.94
C LEU A 465 13.76 -9.83 -2.06
N MET A 466 12.44 -9.67 -1.97
CA MET A 466 11.49 -10.79 -2.14
C MET A 466 11.51 -11.44 -3.53
N CYS A 467 12.12 -10.79 -4.53
CA CYS A 467 12.26 -11.33 -5.88
C CYS A 467 13.58 -12.11 -6.09
N LEU A 468 14.49 -12.11 -5.12
CA LEU A 468 15.75 -12.85 -5.23
C LEU A 468 15.48 -14.36 -5.15
N PRO A 469 16.15 -15.20 -5.99
CA PRO A 469 15.95 -16.65 -5.94
C PRO A 469 16.20 -17.27 -4.57
N MET A 470 17.19 -16.76 -3.82
CA MET A 470 17.53 -17.22 -2.48
C MET A 470 16.52 -16.80 -1.39
N CYS A 471 15.51 -16.00 -1.74
CA CYS A 471 14.42 -15.62 -0.83
C CYS A 471 13.26 -16.63 -0.82
N HIS A 472 13.30 -17.64 -1.71
CA HIS A 472 12.24 -18.64 -1.82
C HIS A 472 12.06 -19.40 -0.50
N GLY A 473 10.81 -19.53 -0.05
CA GLY A 473 10.43 -20.16 1.22
C GLY A 473 10.95 -19.46 2.49
N THR A 474 11.54 -18.27 2.39
CA THR A 474 12.26 -17.66 3.52
C THR A 474 12.15 -16.13 3.58
N VAL A 475 12.84 -15.54 4.56
CA VAL A 475 12.93 -14.11 4.79
C VAL A 475 14.33 -13.62 4.44
N LEU A 476 14.45 -12.49 3.75
CA LEU A 476 15.70 -11.75 3.58
C LEU A 476 15.54 -10.33 4.08
N CYS A 477 16.59 -9.78 4.70
CA CYS A 477 16.63 -8.37 5.09
C CYS A 477 17.92 -7.66 4.66
N ASP A 478 17.85 -6.33 4.66
CA ASP A 478 19.00 -5.45 4.41
C ASP A 478 19.90 -5.28 5.64
N GLU A 479 21.04 -4.63 5.43
CA GLU A 479 22.04 -4.39 6.48
C GLU A 479 21.50 -3.55 7.65
N GLU A 480 20.65 -2.55 7.38
CA GLU A 480 20.09 -1.70 8.43
C GLU A 480 19.16 -2.48 9.36
N THR A 481 18.30 -3.32 8.78
CA THR A 481 17.43 -4.22 9.53
C THR A 481 18.25 -5.24 10.32
N TYR A 482 19.29 -5.82 9.70
CA TYR A 482 20.21 -6.72 10.39
C TYR A 482 20.88 -6.05 11.59
N LYS A 483 21.49 -4.87 11.42
CA LYS A 483 22.15 -4.14 12.51
C LYS A 483 21.20 -3.91 13.69
N SER A 484 19.98 -3.47 13.38
CA SER A 484 18.93 -3.19 14.37
C SER A 484 18.38 -4.42 15.10
N THR A 485 18.61 -5.63 14.59
CA THR A 485 17.97 -6.87 15.08
C THR A 485 18.95 -8.03 15.32
N SER A 486 20.25 -7.84 15.08
CA SER A 486 21.31 -8.84 15.22
C SER A 486 21.44 -9.42 16.64
N GLY A 487 21.00 -8.67 17.66
CA GLY A 487 20.90 -9.14 19.05
C GLY A 487 19.73 -10.08 19.32
N LEU A 488 18.73 -10.14 18.44
CA LEU A 488 17.47 -10.86 18.64
C LEU A 488 17.35 -12.13 17.78
N PHE A 489 17.92 -12.11 16.57
CA PHE A 489 17.81 -13.20 15.59
C PHE A 489 19.17 -13.81 15.28
N ASN A 490 19.17 -15.09 14.95
CA ASN A 490 20.34 -15.78 14.41
C ASN A 490 20.30 -15.68 12.88
N TYR A 491 21.34 -15.08 12.32
CA TYR A 491 21.40 -14.79 10.89
C TYR A 491 22.33 -15.73 10.15
N ILE A 492 21.91 -16.17 8.96
CA ILE A 492 22.84 -16.67 7.94
C ILE A 492 23.45 -15.43 7.28
N THR A 493 24.76 -15.24 7.45
CA THR A 493 25.50 -14.06 6.98
C THR A 493 26.37 -14.33 5.77
N ASP A 494 26.63 -15.60 5.46
CA ASP A 494 27.50 -16.04 4.37
C ASP A 494 26.73 -16.07 3.03
N ILE A 495 25.97 -15.00 2.79
CA ILE A 495 25.21 -14.78 1.56
C ILE A 495 26.01 -13.79 0.71
N PRO A 496 26.31 -14.11 -0.57
CA PRO A 496 26.99 -13.18 -1.47
C PRO A 496 26.23 -11.86 -1.60
N GLU A 497 26.96 -10.75 -1.77
CA GLU A 497 26.34 -9.48 -2.10
C GLU A 497 25.56 -9.58 -3.41
N VAL A 498 24.42 -8.90 -3.45
CA VAL A 498 23.51 -8.94 -4.60
C VAL A 498 23.39 -7.58 -5.24
N THR A 499 23.28 -7.56 -6.57
CA THR A 499 22.97 -6.32 -7.29
C THR A 499 21.47 -6.19 -7.43
N LEU A 500 20.91 -5.12 -6.90
CA LEU A 500 19.49 -4.80 -7.06
C LEU A 500 19.30 -3.84 -8.23
N LYS A 501 18.24 -4.05 -9.02
CA LYS A 501 17.91 -3.18 -10.17
C LYS A 501 17.83 -1.72 -9.71
N GLY A 502 18.61 -0.83 -10.33
CA GLY A 502 18.60 0.60 -10.02
C GLY A 502 19.36 0.99 -8.74
N VAL A 503 20.07 0.05 -8.09
CA VAL A 503 21.02 0.36 -7.03
C VAL A 503 22.42 0.32 -7.64
N PRO A 504 23.22 1.40 -7.49
CA PRO A 504 24.50 1.54 -8.20
C PRO A 504 25.62 0.62 -7.70
N TYR A 505 25.47 0.06 -6.49
CA TYR A 505 26.46 -0.80 -5.86
C TYR A 505 25.81 -2.10 -5.35
N PRO A 506 26.56 -3.20 -5.26
CA PRO A 506 26.09 -4.42 -4.60
C PRO A 506 25.67 -4.13 -3.15
N VAL A 507 24.66 -4.85 -2.68
CA VAL A 507 24.15 -4.73 -1.31
C VAL A 507 24.31 -6.05 -0.57
N LYS A 508 24.65 -5.94 0.72
CA LYS A 508 24.69 -7.08 1.62
C LYS A 508 23.29 -7.41 2.14
N ILE A 509 22.99 -8.70 2.19
CA ILE A 509 21.69 -9.23 2.60
C ILE A 509 21.86 -10.33 3.64
N TYR A 510 20.83 -10.53 4.44
CA TYR A 510 20.88 -11.39 5.62
C TYR A 510 19.60 -12.23 5.73
N ASN A 511 19.72 -13.48 6.17
CA ASN A 511 18.56 -14.34 6.40
C ASN A 511 18.38 -14.59 7.92
N PRO A 512 17.28 -14.15 8.56
CA PRO A 512 17.04 -14.27 10.00
C PRO A 512 16.63 -15.69 10.46
N MET A 513 16.59 -16.66 9.55
CA MET A 513 16.15 -18.03 9.80
C MET A 513 17.34 -18.99 10.00
N GLY A 514 18.46 -18.53 10.54
CA GLY A 514 19.62 -19.39 10.81
C GLY A 514 19.30 -20.51 11.81
N ASP A 515 20.09 -21.61 11.77
CA ASP A 515 19.93 -22.76 12.65
C ASP A 515 20.12 -22.39 14.13
N SER A 516 19.04 -22.06 14.83
CA SER A 516 18.72 -22.63 16.16
C SER A 516 17.34 -22.21 16.64
N THR A 517 16.63 -23.19 17.19
CA THR A 517 15.33 -23.14 17.83
C THR A 517 15.34 -22.31 19.12
N ALA A 518 15.44 -20.99 19.02
CA ALA A 518 14.94 -19.99 19.97
C ALA A 518 15.43 -18.60 19.54
N PRO A 519 14.61 -17.53 19.66
CA PRO A 519 15.17 -16.18 19.71
C PRO A 519 16.23 -16.14 20.81
N LYS A 520 17.36 -15.46 20.59
CA LYS A 520 18.31 -15.17 21.68
C LYS A 520 17.48 -14.55 22.80
N ALA A 521 17.39 -15.24 23.94
CA ALA A 521 16.63 -14.75 25.07
C ALA A 521 17.05 -13.31 25.33
N LEU A 522 16.08 -12.43 25.57
CA LEU A 522 16.23 -10.99 25.80
C LEU A 522 16.96 -10.69 27.13
N ASN A 523 18.00 -11.45 27.47
CA ASN A 523 18.60 -11.54 28.80
C ASN A 523 19.99 -10.91 28.91
N GLU A 524 20.52 -10.23 27.88
CA GLU A 524 21.87 -9.64 27.93
C GLU A 524 21.96 -8.18 27.43
N LEU A 525 21.00 -7.33 27.80
CA LEU A 525 21.12 -5.86 27.62
C LEU A 525 20.96 -5.11 28.97
N THR A 526 21.52 -5.64 30.04
CA THR A 526 21.55 -5.01 31.38
C THR A 526 22.77 -4.12 31.65
N LEU A 527 23.54 -3.72 30.63
CA LEU A 527 24.66 -2.79 30.81
C LEU A 527 24.19 -1.34 30.60
N ILE A 528 23.84 -0.69 31.71
CA ILE A 528 23.68 0.76 31.78
C ILE A 528 25.09 1.38 31.84
N SER A 529 25.69 1.67 30.69
CA SER A 529 26.96 2.42 30.62
C SER A 529 26.69 3.92 30.40
N GLY A 530 27.37 4.79 31.15
CA GLY A 530 27.35 6.25 30.92
C GLY A 530 26.20 7.01 31.61
N ARG A 531 25.59 6.43 32.65
CA ARG A 531 24.50 7.03 33.45
C ARG A 531 24.85 7.15 34.94
N GLU A 532 26.14 7.18 35.26
CA GLU A 532 26.64 7.16 36.65
C GLU A 532 26.12 8.33 37.47
N ARG A 533 25.93 9.50 36.82
CA ARG A 533 25.38 10.69 37.46
C ARG A 533 23.91 10.53 37.82
N GLU A 534 23.09 10.02 36.90
CA GLU A 534 21.66 9.81 37.11
C GLU A 534 21.40 8.70 38.14
N MET A 535 22.21 7.63 38.13
CA MET A 535 22.16 6.57 39.15
C MET A 535 22.47 7.13 40.55
N GLN A 536 23.53 7.93 40.70
CA GLN A 536 23.86 8.58 41.98
C GLN A 536 22.74 9.52 42.48
N LEU A 537 22.08 10.25 41.57
CA LEU A 537 20.96 11.12 41.95
C LEU A 537 19.74 10.33 42.43
N LEU A 538 19.45 9.18 41.81
CA LEU A 538 18.37 8.30 42.22
C LEU A 538 18.66 7.62 43.56
N GLU A 539 19.87 7.10 43.75
CA GLU A 539 20.31 6.52 45.04
C GLU A 539 20.23 7.54 46.18
N ALA A 540 20.77 8.74 45.98
CA ALA A 540 20.70 9.80 46.98
C ALA A 540 19.25 10.21 47.31
N SER A 541 18.37 10.22 46.30
CA SER A 541 16.95 10.50 46.51
C SER A 541 16.26 9.40 47.31
N LEU A 542 16.55 8.13 47.02
CA LEU A 542 16.04 6.99 47.77
C LEU A 542 16.51 7.00 49.22
N GLU A 543 17.77 7.34 49.47
CA GLU A 543 18.32 7.39 50.83
C GLU A 543 17.67 8.49 51.68
N VAL A 544 17.39 9.65 51.08
CA VAL A 544 16.58 10.71 51.70
C VAL A 544 15.17 10.23 52.00
N TRP A 545 14.54 9.48 51.08
CA TRP A 545 13.18 8.97 51.29
C TRP A 545 13.12 7.91 52.39
N ARG A 546 14.09 6.99 52.44
CA ARG A 546 14.24 5.97 53.48
C ARG A 546 14.51 6.56 54.87
N SER A 547 15.27 7.66 54.94
CA SER A 547 15.58 8.34 56.21
C SER A 547 14.48 9.31 56.67
N SER A 548 13.59 9.76 55.77
CA SER A 548 12.41 10.57 56.12
C SER A 548 11.27 9.72 56.71
N ALA A 549 11.47 9.21 57.93
CA ALA A 549 10.43 8.48 58.64
C ALA A 549 9.23 9.42 58.95
N PHE A 550 8.03 9.03 58.51
CA PHE A 550 6.72 9.63 58.87
C PHE A 550 6.36 11.01 58.29
N GLU A 551 6.60 11.28 57.01
CA GLU A 551 5.78 12.26 56.28
C GLU A 551 4.67 11.59 55.48
N SER A 552 3.41 11.98 55.74
CA SER A 552 2.20 11.38 55.15
C SER A 552 1.97 11.72 53.66
N LYS A 553 3.00 12.11 52.91
CA LYS A 553 2.87 12.51 51.51
C LYS A 553 3.67 11.57 50.60
N PRO A 554 3.06 11.08 49.50
CA PRO A 554 3.76 10.24 48.54
C PRO A 554 4.96 10.99 47.97
N LYS A 555 6.11 10.32 47.92
CA LYS A 555 7.33 10.82 47.31
C LYS A 555 7.35 10.35 45.85
N ASN A 556 7.46 11.28 44.91
CA ASN A 556 7.41 11.00 43.47
C ASN A 556 8.75 11.37 42.82
N CYS A 557 9.25 10.50 41.94
CA CYS A 557 10.37 10.80 41.06
C CYS A 557 9.90 10.68 39.61
N ILE A 558 10.21 11.68 38.78
CA ILE A 558 9.82 11.71 37.37
C ILE A 558 11.09 11.69 36.53
N LEU A 559 11.23 10.66 35.70
CA LEU A 559 12.32 10.55 34.72
C LEU A 559 11.89 11.19 33.40
N ILE A 560 12.53 12.29 33.03
CA ILE A 560 12.23 13.06 31.81
C ILE A 560 13.40 12.95 30.85
N GLY A 561 13.11 12.65 29.58
CA GLY A 561 14.12 12.62 28.53
C GLY A 561 13.56 12.15 27.18
N PRO A 562 14.31 12.34 26.08
CA PRO A 562 13.93 11.90 24.74
C PRO A 562 13.59 10.39 24.67
N SER A 563 12.76 9.98 23.70
CA SER A 563 12.44 8.56 23.51
C SER A 563 13.70 7.74 23.19
N GLY A 564 13.78 6.48 23.64
CA GLY A 564 14.93 5.59 23.41
C GLY A 564 16.21 5.90 24.21
N ILE A 565 16.23 6.96 25.02
CA ILE A 565 17.42 7.41 25.76
C ILE A 565 17.84 6.51 26.94
N GLY A 566 17.10 5.41 27.19
CA GLY A 566 17.36 4.45 28.28
C GLY A 566 16.58 4.66 29.58
N LYS A 567 15.50 5.47 29.57
CA LYS A 567 14.67 5.72 30.79
C LYS A 567 14.12 4.44 31.40
N THR A 568 13.58 3.54 30.58
CA THR A 568 13.01 2.26 31.05
C THR A 568 14.07 1.36 31.68
N GLN A 569 15.28 1.32 31.12
CA GLN A 569 16.40 0.57 31.69
C GLN A 569 16.84 1.15 33.04
N LEU A 570 16.89 2.48 33.17
CA LEU A 570 17.21 3.15 34.43
C LEU A 570 16.14 2.89 35.50
N THR A 571 14.86 2.85 35.12
CA THR A 571 13.76 2.44 36.02
C THR A 571 13.90 0.98 36.45
N SER A 572 14.19 0.06 35.53
CA SER A 572 14.37 -1.36 35.84
C SER A 572 15.58 -1.62 36.74
N TRP A 573 16.70 -0.91 36.54
CA TRP A 573 17.83 -0.97 37.47
C TRP A 573 17.46 -0.45 38.86
N LEU A 574 16.68 0.64 38.95
CA LEU A 574 16.22 1.17 40.23
C LEU A 574 15.31 0.17 40.96
N GLN A 575 14.47 -0.56 40.22
CA GLN A 575 13.62 -1.63 40.75
C GLN A 575 14.43 -2.74 41.41
N GLU A 576 15.57 -3.14 40.82
CA GLU A 576 16.45 -4.16 41.41
C GLU A 576 17.10 -3.72 42.74
N GLN A 577 17.16 -2.41 43.01
CA GLN A 577 17.77 -1.83 44.23
C GLN A 577 16.78 -1.60 45.38
N ILE A 578 15.50 -1.92 45.20
CA ILE A 578 14.42 -1.68 46.18
C ILE A 578 13.56 -2.95 46.33
N ASP A 579 13.32 -3.38 47.57
CA ASP A 579 12.43 -4.53 47.84
C ASP A 579 10.96 -4.18 47.52
N ASP A 580 10.29 -5.08 46.79
CA ASP A 580 8.95 -4.94 46.16
C ASP A 580 7.77 -4.61 47.10
N THR A 581 7.98 -4.49 48.41
CA THR A 581 6.90 -4.38 49.40
C THR A 581 6.44 -2.94 49.72
N GLU A 582 7.05 -1.89 49.17
CA GLU A 582 6.78 -0.49 49.59
C GLU A 582 6.45 0.52 48.47
N ILE A 583 6.27 0.11 47.20
CA ILE A 583 6.14 1.05 46.06
C ILE A 583 4.96 0.76 45.12
N LEU A 584 4.25 1.82 44.72
CA LEU A 584 3.33 1.86 43.57
C LEU A 584 4.08 2.47 42.38
N TRP A 585 4.34 1.65 41.36
CA TRP A 585 5.09 2.03 40.14
C TRP A 585 4.24 2.74 39.09
#